data_AF-A0A1Z4GS31-F1
#
_entry.id   AF-A0A1Z4GS31-F1
#
_cell.length_a   1.000
_cell.length_b   1.000
_cell.length_c   1.000
_cell.angle_alpha   90.00
_cell.angle_beta   90.00
_cell.angle_gamma   90.00
#
_symmetry.space_group_name_H-M   'P 1'
#
loop_
_entity.id
_entity.type
_entity.pdbx_description
1 polymer ?
#
loop_
_entity_poly.entity_id
_entity_poly.type
_entity_poly.pdbx_seq_one_letter_code
_entity_poly.pdbx_strand_id
1 'polypeptide(L)'
;MNKLLKRILKLIKQIFQQFSYNEQPTVPSSNRPLETPAIIPPIPTFAPQWQNGLILVCSQCTVEQFSDSYHRVSSGTTASEELQKWLKSRLKFDRLWGKYRVVSTSCLGVCPEERVAVVLYHNVVGQQCFIISSYSEREILYSYIKRINH
;
A
#
# COMPACT_ATOMS: atom_id res chain seq x y z
N MET A 1 7.74 -13.26 -33.61
CA MET A 1 7.04 -13.23 -32.31
C MET A 1 7.25 -14.58 -31.62
N ASN A 2 8.04 -14.62 -30.54
CA ASN A 2 8.61 -15.85 -29.98
C ASN A 2 7.54 -16.73 -29.32
N LYS A 3 7.61 -18.05 -29.52
CA LYS A 3 6.67 -19.05 -28.94
C LYS A 3 6.53 -18.91 -27.42
N LEU A 4 7.57 -18.44 -26.75
CA LEU A 4 7.60 -18.15 -25.32
C LEU A 4 6.61 -17.04 -24.92
N LEU A 5 6.55 -15.96 -25.71
CA LEU A 5 5.71 -14.79 -25.44
C LEU A 5 4.21 -15.14 -25.53
N LYS A 6 3.85 -16.01 -26.48
CA LYS A 6 2.48 -16.53 -26.63
C LYS A 6 2.05 -17.39 -25.44
N ARG A 7 2.99 -18.15 -24.83
CA ARG A 7 2.70 -18.96 -23.64
C ARG A 7 2.48 -18.09 -22.40
N ILE A 8 3.29 -17.06 -22.22
CA ILE A 8 3.16 -16.12 -21.11
C ILE A 8 1.82 -15.37 -21.18
N LEU A 9 1.44 -14.86 -22.36
CA LEU A 9 0.14 -14.19 -22.54
C LEU A 9 -1.05 -15.12 -22.30
N LYS A 10 -0.92 -16.41 -22.66
CA LYS A 10 -1.97 -17.41 -22.40
C LYS A 10 -2.14 -17.68 -20.90
N LEU A 11 -1.05 -17.73 -20.14
CA LEU A 11 -1.07 -17.91 -18.69
C LEU A 11 -1.67 -16.70 -17.98
N ILE A 12 -1.29 -15.48 -18.39
CA ILE A 12 -1.88 -14.25 -17.85
C ILE A 12 -3.39 -14.21 -18.09
N LYS A 13 -3.85 -14.60 -19.29
CA LYS A 13 -5.29 -14.64 -19.62
C LYS A 13 -6.06 -15.65 -18.77
N GLN A 14 -5.46 -16.80 -18.44
CA GLN A 14 -6.08 -17.80 -17.56
C GLN A 14 -6.22 -17.30 -16.11
N ILE A 15 -5.22 -16.57 -15.60
CA ILE A 15 -5.27 -15.99 -14.24
C ILE A 15 -6.42 -14.97 -14.15
N PHE A 16 -6.57 -14.09 -15.14
CA PHE A 16 -7.67 -13.11 -15.14
C PHE A 16 -9.06 -13.75 -15.28
N GLN A 17 -9.20 -14.90 -15.94
CA GLN A 17 -10.47 -15.64 -15.98
C GLN A 17 -10.83 -16.27 -14.63
N GLN A 18 -9.82 -16.68 -13.85
CA GLN A 18 -10.03 -17.26 -12.52
C GLN A 18 -10.54 -16.24 -11.48
N PHE A 19 -10.20 -14.95 -11.64
CA PHE A 19 -10.67 -13.89 -10.75
C PHE A 19 -12.05 -13.30 -11.12
N SER A 20 -12.63 -13.69 -12.26
CA SER A 20 -13.91 -13.14 -12.74
C SER A 20 -15.12 -14.03 -12.44
N TYR A 21 -14.93 -15.19 -11.83
CA TYR A 21 -15.99 -16.11 -11.41
C TYR A 21 -16.08 -16.15 -9.88
N ASN A 22 -16.65 -15.11 -9.30
CA ASN A 22 -17.37 -15.25 -8.03
C ASN A 22 -18.84 -15.06 -8.36
N GLU A 23 -19.56 -16.18 -8.45
CA GLU A 23 -20.99 -16.23 -8.66
C GLU A 23 -21.71 -15.47 -7.54
N GLN A 24 -22.62 -14.57 -7.93
CA GLN A 24 -23.61 -14.00 -7.02
C GLN A 24 -24.52 -15.13 -6.51
N PRO A 25 -24.74 -15.26 -5.19
CA PRO A 25 -25.76 -16.18 -4.68
C PRO A 25 -27.15 -15.77 -5.17
N THR A 26 -27.84 -16.68 -5.86
CA THR A 26 -29.27 -16.59 -6.14
C THR A 26 -30.06 -16.48 -4.85
N VAL A 27 -30.70 -15.34 -4.62
CA VAL A 27 -31.60 -15.10 -3.48
C VAL A 27 -32.91 -15.87 -3.69
N PRO A 28 -33.39 -16.70 -2.76
CA PRO A 28 -34.70 -17.31 -2.87
C PRO A 28 -35.79 -16.25 -2.69
N SER A 29 -36.78 -16.26 -3.59
CA SER A 29 -37.98 -15.42 -3.54
C SER A 29 -38.76 -15.71 -2.25
N SER A 30 -38.61 -14.84 -1.25
CA SER A 30 -39.37 -14.88 -0.01
C SER A 30 -40.55 -13.90 -0.11
N ASN A 31 -41.77 -14.44 -0.08
CA ASN A 31 -43.03 -13.68 -0.06
C ASN A 31 -43.28 -13.04 1.32
N ARG A 32 -42.29 -12.32 1.88
CA ARG A 32 -42.47 -11.56 3.12
C ARG A 32 -43.02 -10.17 2.78
N PRO A 33 -44.00 -9.64 3.54
CA PRO A 33 -44.43 -8.26 3.40
C PRO A 33 -43.20 -7.34 3.43
N LEU A 34 -43.11 -6.44 2.45
CA LEU A 34 -42.01 -5.50 2.31
C LEU A 34 -42.01 -4.56 3.53
N GLU A 35 -41.22 -4.92 4.55
CA GLU A 35 -40.87 -4.00 5.62
C GLU A 35 -40.22 -2.78 4.95
N THR A 36 -40.88 -1.63 5.08
CA THR A 36 -40.38 -0.33 4.61
C THR A 36 -38.90 -0.23 4.96
N PRO A 37 -37.98 -0.01 3.99
CA PRO A 37 -36.57 0.09 4.29
C PRO A 37 -36.40 1.15 5.37
N ALA A 38 -35.89 0.75 6.54
CA ALA A 38 -35.52 1.69 7.58
C ALA A 38 -34.67 2.77 6.91
N ILE A 39 -35.04 4.03 7.07
CA ILE A 39 -34.27 5.16 6.57
C ILE A 39 -32.94 5.12 7.33
N ILE A 40 -31.92 4.46 6.76
CA ILE A 40 -30.59 4.44 7.34
C ILE A 40 -30.04 5.87 7.17
N PRO A 41 -29.79 6.61 8.26
CA PRO A 41 -29.22 7.94 8.13
C PRO A 41 -27.85 7.84 7.44
N PRO A 42 -27.52 8.76 6.53
CA PRO A 42 -26.26 8.70 5.79
C PRO A 42 -25.07 8.81 6.74
N ILE A 43 -24.07 7.96 6.54
CA ILE A 43 -22.81 8.03 7.29
C ILE A 43 -22.07 9.31 6.85
N PRO A 44 -21.71 10.22 7.76
CA PRO A 44 -20.96 11.42 7.41
C PRO A 44 -19.62 11.09 6.76
N THR A 45 -19.28 11.80 5.69
CA THR A 45 -18.00 11.63 4.96
C THR A 45 -17.12 12.86 5.12
N PHE A 46 -15.79 12.67 5.17
CA PHE A 46 -14.80 13.74 5.17
C PHE A 46 -13.82 13.56 4.01
N ALA A 47 -13.53 14.63 3.28
CA ALA A 47 -12.53 14.62 2.23
C ALA A 47 -11.13 14.81 2.84
N PRO A 48 -10.19 13.87 2.67
CA PRO A 48 -8.85 14.03 3.18
C PRO A 48 -8.15 15.25 2.56
N GLN A 49 -7.25 15.88 3.32
CA GLN A 49 -6.54 17.09 2.88
C GLN A 49 -5.42 16.81 1.86
N TRP A 50 -5.04 15.54 1.66
CA TRP A 50 -4.05 15.17 0.65
C TRP A 50 -4.70 14.86 -0.69
N GLN A 51 -4.03 15.21 -1.78
CA GLN A 51 -4.63 15.24 -3.12
C GLN A 51 -4.36 13.97 -3.93
N ASN A 52 -3.12 13.46 -3.91
CA ASN A 52 -2.65 12.49 -4.92
C ASN A 52 -2.55 11.06 -4.37
N GLY A 53 -2.11 10.91 -3.13
CA GLY A 53 -1.87 9.57 -2.60
C GLY A 53 -1.58 9.49 -1.12
N LEU A 54 -1.60 8.25 -0.65
CA LEU A 54 -1.37 7.85 0.72
C LEU A 54 -0.25 6.80 0.75
N ILE A 55 0.74 7.03 1.59
CA ILE A 55 1.87 6.13 1.82
C ILE A 55 1.69 5.52 3.20
N LEU A 56 1.39 4.23 3.24
CA LEU A 56 1.19 3.41 4.42
C LEU A 56 2.50 2.68 4.74
N VAL A 57 3.10 2.96 5.89
CA VAL A 57 4.31 2.28 6.35
C VAL A 57 3.92 1.33 7.47
N CYS A 58 4.19 0.03 7.32
CA CYS A 58 3.97 -0.94 8.38
C CYS A 58 4.79 -0.56 9.62
N SER A 59 4.17 -0.43 10.78
CA SER A 59 4.85 -0.10 12.04
C SER A 59 5.56 -1.29 12.70
N GLN A 60 5.19 -2.51 12.31
CA GLN A 60 5.67 -3.73 12.93
C GLN A 60 6.90 -4.32 12.23
N CYS A 61 7.32 -3.79 11.07
CA CYS A 61 8.55 -4.23 10.44
C CYS A 61 9.75 -3.71 11.25
N THR A 62 10.44 -4.61 11.94
CA THR A 62 11.70 -4.36 12.63
C THR A 62 12.84 -4.93 11.80
N VAL A 63 13.97 -4.22 11.71
CA VAL A 63 15.21 -4.90 11.34
C VAL A 63 15.53 -5.78 12.53
N GLU A 64 15.59 -7.09 12.35
CA GLU A 64 16.28 -7.91 13.33
C GLU A 64 17.69 -7.34 13.46
N GLN A 65 18.06 -7.00 14.69
CA GLN A 65 19.40 -6.52 15.00
C GLN A 65 20.37 -7.66 14.74
N PHE A 66 20.83 -7.84 13.50
CA PHE A 66 22.03 -8.62 13.27
C PHE A 66 23.16 -7.91 13.99
N SER A 67 23.68 -8.61 14.99
CA SER A 67 24.59 -8.15 16.04
C SER A 67 25.98 -7.71 15.55
N ASP A 68 26.23 -7.62 14.25
CA ASP A 68 27.60 -7.55 13.72
C ASP A 68 27.89 -6.35 12.78
N SER A 69 26.98 -5.39 12.60
CA SER A 69 27.28 -4.19 11.80
C SER A 69 27.67 -2.99 12.66
N TYR A 70 28.85 -2.44 12.37
CA TYR A 70 29.52 -1.30 13.04
C TYR A 70 28.73 0.02 13.04
N HIS A 71 27.51 0.05 12.49
CA HIS A 71 26.62 1.20 12.51
C HIS A 71 25.47 0.92 13.46
N ARG A 72 25.68 1.25 14.74
CA ARG A 72 24.62 1.28 15.75
C ARG A 72 23.48 2.18 15.25
N VAL A 73 22.41 1.58 14.73
CA VAL A 73 21.10 2.24 14.69
C VAL A 73 20.79 2.60 16.14
N SER A 74 20.55 3.88 16.41
CA SER A 74 20.27 4.36 17.77
C SER A 74 19.21 3.48 18.42
N SER A 75 19.47 3.03 19.64
CA SER A 75 18.76 1.99 20.40
C SER A 75 17.31 2.32 20.80
N GLY A 76 16.56 3.04 19.97
CA GLY A 76 15.19 3.46 20.24
C GLY A 76 14.30 3.73 19.02
N THR A 77 14.77 3.48 17.80
CA THR A 77 13.98 3.71 16.56
C THR A 77 13.99 2.48 15.66
N THR A 78 12.82 2.04 15.22
CA THR A 78 12.68 0.93 14.27
C THR A 78 12.96 1.40 12.84
N ALA A 79 13.33 0.48 11.92
CA ALA A 79 13.49 0.82 10.50
C ALA A 79 12.24 1.45 9.89
N SER A 80 11.07 0.97 10.31
CA SER A 80 9.78 1.54 9.90
C SER A 80 9.63 2.99 10.34
N GLU A 81 10.00 3.29 11.59
CA GLU A 81 9.95 4.65 12.11
C GLU A 81 10.96 5.57 11.41
N GLU A 82 12.19 5.09 11.16
CA GLU A 82 13.21 5.83 10.43
C GLU A 82 12.74 6.14 9.01
N LEU A 83 12.26 5.13 8.26
CA LEU A 83 11.75 5.31 6.90
C LEU A 83 10.59 6.30 6.88
N GLN A 84 9.66 6.18 7.82
CA GLN A 84 8.55 7.10 7.93
C GLN A 84 9.02 8.55 8.19
N LYS A 85 9.93 8.77 9.15
CA LYS A 85 10.48 10.10 9.44
C LYS A 85 11.18 10.67 8.22
N TRP A 86 11.98 9.85 7.55
CA TRP A 86 12.72 10.24 6.35
C TRP A 86 11.77 10.65 5.22
N LEU A 87 10.76 9.83 4.89
CA LEU A 87 9.76 10.13 3.86
C LEU A 87 8.99 11.44 4.16
N LYS A 88 8.57 11.62 5.42
CA LYS A 88 7.88 12.85 5.86
C LYS A 88 8.76 14.07 5.67
N SER A 89 10.01 14.01 6.09
CA SER A 89 10.98 15.10 5.93
C SER A 89 11.25 15.40 4.46
N ARG A 90 11.43 14.37 3.63
CA ARG A 90 11.73 14.53 2.20
C ARG A 90 10.55 15.13 1.42
N LEU A 91 9.33 14.67 1.68
CA LEU A 91 8.11 15.25 1.09
C LEU A 91 7.90 16.71 1.48
N LYS A 92 8.21 17.10 2.73
CA LYS A 92 8.14 18.51 3.15
C LYS A 92 9.19 19.35 2.41
N PHE A 93 10.41 18.85 2.32
CA PHE A 93 11.52 19.51 1.63
C PHE A 93 11.18 19.79 0.16
N ASP A 94 10.63 18.81 -0.57
CA ASP A 94 10.23 18.94 -1.98
C ASP A 94 8.85 19.61 -2.16
N ARG A 95 8.22 20.14 -1.09
CA ARG A 95 6.88 20.75 -1.11
C ARG A 95 5.76 19.83 -1.62
N LEU A 96 5.90 18.51 -1.44
CA LEU A 96 4.95 17.48 -1.84
C LEU A 96 4.04 17.00 -0.69
N TRP A 97 4.22 17.52 0.53
CA TRP A 97 3.46 17.11 1.73
C TRP A 97 1.93 17.31 1.64
N GLY A 98 1.46 18.27 0.84
CA GLY A 98 0.03 18.45 0.57
C GLY A 98 -0.53 17.47 -0.49
N LYS A 99 0.35 16.88 -1.30
CA LYS A 99 -0.04 15.92 -2.35
C LYS A 99 -0.05 14.49 -1.81
N TYR A 100 0.94 14.15 -1.00
CA TYR A 100 1.07 12.83 -0.39
C TYR A 100 1.02 12.91 1.12
N ARG A 101 0.29 11.99 1.74
CA ARG A 101 0.35 11.78 3.19
C ARG A 101 1.11 10.50 3.52
N VAL A 102 2.00 10.56 4.50
CA VAL A 102 2.67 9.38 5.06
C VAL A 102 2.05 9.07 6.42
N VAL A 103 1.53 7.86 6.58
CA VAL A 103 0.94 7.36 7.82
C VAL A 103 1.52 6.01 8.20
N SER A 104 1.51 5.76 9.49
CA SER A 104 1.84 4.46 10.07
C SER A 104 0.62 3.56 9.99
N THR A 105 0.81 2.28 9.69
CA THR A 105 -0.24 1.25 9.78
C THR A 105 0.20 0.11 10.68
N SER A 106 -0.76 -0.70 11.13
CA SER A 106 -0.47 -2.00 11.71
C SER A 106 0.15 -2.95 10.66
N CYS A 107 0.29 -4.23 11.03
CA CYS A 107 0.77 -5.27 10.13
C CYS A 107 -0.03 -5.32 8.81
N LEU A 108 0.70 -5.35 7.69
CA LEU A 108 0.13 -5.46 6.34
C LEU A 108 0.00 -6.92 5.86
N GLY A 109 0.16 -7.89 6.76
CA GLY A 109 0.16 -9.33 6.44
C GLY A 109 1.44 -9.84 5.78
N VAL A 110 2.50 -9.01 5.74
CA VAL A 110 3.81 -9.35 5.16
C VAL A 110 4.90 -8.84 6.09
N CYS A 111 5.76 -9.75 6.55
CA CYS A 111 6.88 -9.46 7.45
C CYS A 111 8.19 -9.89 6.77
N PRO A 112 8.77 -9.06 5.90
CA PRO A 112 10.01 -9.39 5.21
C PRO A 112 11.21 -9.21 6.14
N GLU A 113 12.18 -10.12 6.07
CA GLU A 113 13.43 -10.03 6.83
C GLU A 113 14.18 -8.74 6.48
N GLU A 114 14.61 -8.00 7.51
CA GLU A 114 15.39 -6.75 7.42
C GLU A 114 14.81 -5.63 6.55
N ARG A 115 13.55 -5.74 6.12
CA ARG A 115 12.91 -4.83 5.19
C ARG A 115 11.58 -4.31 5.75
N VAL A 116 11.09 -3.24 5.16
CA VAL A 116 9.84 -2.58 5.54
C VAL A 116 8.83 -2.73 4.42
N ALA A 117 7.63 -3.19 4.79
CA ALA A 117 6.48 -3.20 3.90
C ALA A 117 5.86 -1.79 3.84
N VAL A 118 5.69 -1.29 2.62
CA VAL A 118 5.12 0.02 2.33
C VAL A 118 4.06 -0.12 1.26
N VAL A 119 2.83 0.32 1.55
CA VAL A 119 1.78 0.42 0.55
C VAL A 119 1.65 1.86 0.08
N LEU A 120 1.73 2.05 -1.23
CA LEU A 120 1.40 3.30 -1.89
C LEU A 120 0.02 3.16 -2.52
N TYR A 121 -0.91 4.00 -2.08
CA TYR A 121 -2.16 4.24 -2.77
C TYR A 121 -2.05 5.56 -3.53
N HIS A 122 -2.33 5.53 -4.83
CA HIS A 122 -2.28 6.72 -5.68
C HIS A 122 -3.44 6.72 -6.68
N ASN A 123 -3.99 7.89 -6.95
CA ASN A 123 -5.21 8.01 -7.78
C ASN A 123 -5.05 7.46 -9.20
N VAL A 124 -3.84 7.51 -9.76
CA VAL A 124 -3.57 7.11 -11.15
C VAL A 124 -3.16 5.65 -11.28
N VAL A 125 -2.31 5.16 -10.37
CA VAL A 125 -1.70 3.82 -10.47
C VAL A 125 -2.34 2.80 -9.52
N GLY A 126 -3.36 3.22 -8.76
CA GLY A 126 -4.03 2.38 -7.78
C GLY A 126 -3.12 2.07 -6.59
N GLN A 127 -3.22 0.84 -6.09
CA GLN A 127 -2.49 0.36 -4.93
C GLN A 127 -1.27 -0.47 -5.35
N GLN A 128 -0.13 -0.20 -4.73
CA GLN A 128 1.11 -0.97 -4.90
C GLN A 128 1.73 -1.25 -3.54
N CYS A 129 2.24 -2.46 -3.35
CA CYS A 129 2.96 -2.86 -2.15
C CYS A 129 4.45 -3.03 -2.48
N PHE A 130 5.30 -2.42 -1.67
CA PHE A 130 6.75 -2.46 -1.79
C PHE A 130 7.36 -3.09 -0.54
N ILE A 131 8.43 -3.87 -0.74
CA ILE A 131 9.25 -4.43 0.32
C ILE A 131 10.65 -3.84 0.14
N ILE A 132 11.03 -2.90 1.00
CA ILE A 132 12.26 -2.13 0.81
C ILE A 132 13.13 -2.08 2.06
N SER A 133 14.44 -1.94 1.87
CA SER A 133 15.37 -1.50 2.91
C SER A 133 15.06 -0.05 3.29
N SER A 134 14.91 0.21 4.60
CA SER A 134 14.63 1.55 5.13
C SER A 134 15.73 2.58 4.87
N TYR A 135 16.94 2.13 4.53
CA TYR A 135 18.11 2.98 4.31
C TYR A 135 18.56 2.99 2.84
N SER A 136 18.90 1.82 2.28
CA SER A 136 19.55 1.75 0.96
C SER A 136 18.59 1.97 -0.22
N GLU A 137 17.32 1.60 -0.07
CA GLU A 137 16.33 1.63 -1.17
C GLU A 137 15.30 2.77 -1.03
N ARG A 138 15.34 3.54 0.08
CA ARG A 138 14.36 4.61 0.36
C ARG A 138 14.32 5.71 -0.71
N GLU A 139 15.46 6.04 -1.30
CA GLU A 139 15.57 7.03 -2.38
C GLU A 139 14.97 6.51 -3.70
N ILE A 140 15.04 5.19 -3.94
CA ILE A 140 14.45 4.56 -5.13
C ILE A 140 12.93 4.65 -5.02
N LEU A 141 12.36 4.26 -3.86
CA LEU A 141 10.93 4.41 -3.58
C LEU A 141 10.48 5.87 -3.72
N TYR A 142 11.26 6.80 -3.17
CA TYR A 142 10.93 8.22 -3.26
C TYR A 142 10.97 8.77 -4.69
N SER A 143 11.97 8.37 -5.47
CA SER A 143 12.08 8.74 -6.88
C SER A 143 10.91 8.21 -7.70
N TYR A 144 10.42 7.01 -7.36
CA TYR A 144 9.20 6.47 -7.95
C TYR A 144 7.97 7.33 -7.61
N ILE A 145 7.78 7.68 -6.34
CA ILE A 145 6.69 8.57 -5.88
C ILE A 145 6.73 9.91 -6.61
N LYS A 146 7.92 10.52 -6.77
CA LYS A 146 8.05 11.77 -7.52
C LYS A 146 7.68 11.63 -8.99
N ARG A 147 8.08 10.53 -9.63
CA ARG A 147 7.81 10.30 -11.04
C ARG A 147 6.32 10.23 -11.34
N ILE A 148 5.54 9.56 -10.48
CA ILE A 148 4.10 9.41 -10.66
C ILE A 148 3.30 10.65 -10.22
N ASN A 149 3.97 11.67 -9.66
CA ASN A 149 3.36 12.96 -9.33
C ASN A 149 3.27 13.92 -10.54
N HIS A 150 4.02 13.64 -11.61
CA HIS A 150 4.00 14.39 -12.87
C HIS A 150 3.01 13.75 -13.83
#